data_AF-A0A2A2XTY8-F1
#
_entry.id   AF-A0A2A2XTY8-F1
#
_cell.length_a   1.000
_cell.length_b   1.000
_cell.length_c   1.000
_cell.angle_alpha   90.00
_cell.angle_beta   90.00
_cell.angle_gamma   90.00
#
_symmetry.space_group_name_H-M   'P 1'
#
loop_
_entity.id
_entity.type
_entity.pdbx_description
1 polymer ?
#
loop_
_entity_poly.entity_id
_entity_poly.type
_entity_poly.pdbx_seq_one_letter_code
_entity_poly.pdbx_strand_id
1 'polypeptide(L)'
;MREMYIPRLNRARGNRDENPVWINRVRRQQNDSREKTKIAELYHVDVLRDLYIVKLNPMAARTREQVQDSIKKHALTAFGYRSIGHTRSTANGESERAARWTGFDKSIRKRL
;
A
#
# COMPACT_ATOMS: atom_id res chain seq x y z
N MET A 1 19.26 17.91 -0.95
CA MET A 1 18.96 16.64 -0.25
C MET A 1 18.10 17.01 0.97
N ARG A 2 16.77 16.83 0.90
CA ARG A 2 15.86 17.21 1.99
C ARG A 2 14.97 16.04 2.39
N GLU A 3 14.87 15.89 3.71
CA GLU A 3 14.18 14.90 4.51
C GLU A 3 12.82 14.47 3.93
N MET A 4 12.67 13.18 3.63
CA MET A 4 11.37 12.54 3.79
C MET A 4 11.30 12.06 5.24
N TYR A 5 11.00 13.03 6.10
CA TYR A 5 10.76 12.87 7.52
C TYR A 5 9.70 11.75 7.70
N ILE A 6 10.06 10.65 8.36
CA ILE A 6 9.14 9.59 8.84
C ILE A 6 8.94 9.72 10.37
N PRO A 7 8.50 10.85 10.97
CA PRO A 7 8.34 10.89 12.43
C PRO A 7 7.11 10.13 12.89
N ARG A 8 6.05 10.14 12.06
CA ARG A 8 4.74 9.62 12.50
C ARG A 8 4.75 8.10 12.62
N LEU A 9 5.54 7.40 11.80
CA LEU A 9 5.71 5.95 11.93
C LEU A 9 6.66 5.58 13.07
N ASN A 10 7.60 6.45 13.46
CA ASN A 10 8.52 6.18 14.56
C ASN A 10 7.88 6.50 15.93
N ARG A 11 7.01 7.52 16.04
CA ARG A 11 6.32 7.85 17.32
C ARG A 11 5.34 6.76 17.78
N ALA A 12 4.77 5.97 16.87
CA ALA A 12 3.92 4.82 17.20
C ALA A 12 4.72 3.54 17.56
N ARG A 13 6.04 3.54 17.32
CA ARG A 13 6.96 2.44 17.62
C ARG A 13 7.70 2.77 18.91
N GLY A 14 7.06 2.55 20.06
CA GLY A 14 7.81 2.51 21.33
C GLY A 14 8.95 1.50 21.25
N ASN A 15 10.01 1.69 22.06
CA ASN A 15 11.22 0.85 22.15
C ASN A 15 10.92 -0.64 21.95
N ARG A 16 11.08 -1.13 20.73
CA ARG A 16 11.09 -2.56 20.41
C ARG A 16 12.30 -2.80 19.55
N ASP A 17 13.31 -3.35 20.20
CA ASP A 17 14.51 -3.84 19.56
C ASP A 17 14.18 -5.02 18.64
N GLU A 18 15.05 -5.18 17.65
CA GLU A 18 15.13 -6.27 16.66
C GLU A 18 14.13 -6.22 15.48
N ASN A 19 14.62 -5.66 14.38
CA ASN A 19 14.17 -5.79 12.99
C ASN A 19 12.64 -5.89 12.78
N PRO A 20 11.90 -4.76 12.84
CA PRO A 20 10.45 -4.80 12.79
C PRO A 20 9.93 -5.44 11.50
N VAL A 21 8.85 -6.22 11.61
CA VAL A 21 8.10 -6.71 10.45
C VAL A 21 6.88 -5.82 10.25
N TRP A 22 6.70 -5.29 9.05
CA TRP A 22 5.53 -4.54 8.65
C TRP A 22 4.63 -5.37 7.75
N ILE A 23 3.48 -5.77 8.30
CA ILE A 23 2.46 -6.52 7.56
C ILE A 23 1.55 -5.56 6.79
N ASN A 24 1.43 -5.79 5.48
CA ASN A 24 0.71 -4.97 4.52
C ASN A 24 -0.34 -5.79 3.76
N ARG A 25 -1.42 -5.13 3.31
CA ARG A 25 -2.47 -5.73 2.47
C ARG A 25 -2.33 -5.37 0.99
N VAL A 26 -1.08 -5.30 0.51
CA VAL A 26 -0.78 -5.04 -0.91
C VAL A 26 -1.01 -6.31 -1.72
N ARG A 27 -1.64 -6.16 -2.89
CA ARG A 27 -1.85 -7.23 -3.87
C ARG A 27 -1.36 -6.78 -5.24
N ARG A 28 -0.87 -7.71 -6.04
CA ARG A 28 -0.34 -7.43 -7.39
C ARG A 28 -1.40 -6.86 -8.33
N GLN A 29 -2.62 -7.37 -8.26
CA GLN A 29 -3.76 -6.96 -9.09
C GLN A 29 -4.28 -5.53 -8.82
N GLN A 30 -3.78 -4.84 -7.78
CA GLN A 30 -4.32 -3.53 -7.40
C GLN A 30 -3.97 -2.41 -8.38
N ASN A 31 -2.82 -2.50 -9.06
CA ASN A 31 -2.37 -1.68 -10.19
C ASN A 31 -1.01 -2.16 -10.71
N ASP A 32 -0.61 -1.69 -11.89
CA ASP A 32 0.61 -2.10 -12.60
C ASP A 32 1.87 -1.92 -11.75
N SER A 33 1.95 -0.82 -11.01
CA SER A 33 3.10 -0.55 -10.12
C SER A 33 3.29 -1.55 -8.97
N ARG A 34 2.32 -2.45 -8.74
CA ARG A 34 2.34 -3.48 -7.70
C ARG A 34 2.47 -4.89 -8.26
N GLU A 35 2.48 -5.05 -9.59
CA GLU A 35 2.55 -6.36 -10.25
C GLU A 35 3.72 -7.21 -9.75
N LYS A 36 4.87 -6.57 -9.48
CA LYS A 36 6.10 -7.23 -9.03
C LYS A 36 6.24 -7.36 -7.51
N THR A 37 5.22 -7.01 -6.73
CA THR A 37 5.29 -7.08 -5.26
C THR A 37 5.59 -8.51 -4.79
N LYS A 38 6.61 -8.66 -3.94
CA LYS A 38 6.96 -9.94 -3.31
C LYS A 38 6.19 -10.14 -2.01
N ILE A 39 6.08 -11.40 -1.59
CA ILE A 39 5.49 -11.74 -0.29
C ILE A 39 6.32 -11.14 0.84
N ALA A 40 7.66 -11.21 0.76
CA ALA A 40 8.56 -10.56 1.69
C ALA A 40 9.53 -9.66 0.91
N GLU A 41 9.69 -8.41 1.38
CA GLU A 41 10.57 -7.42 0.80
C GLU A 41 11.39 -6.77 1.92
N LEU A 42 12.71 -6.76 1.79
CA LEU A 42 13.56 -5.97 2.68
C LEU A 42 13.53 -4.51 2.22
N TYR A 43 13.20 -3.60 3.13
CA TYR A 43 13.07 -2.18 2.82
C TYR A 43 14.03 -1.36 3.67
N HIS A 44 14.92 -0.62 3.00
CA HIS A 44 15.85 0.30 3.64
C HIS A 44 15.08 1.55 4.08
N VAL A 45 14.74 1.64 5.38
CA VAL A 45 13.87 2.70 5.92
C VAL A 45 14.66 3.94 6.32
N ASP A 46 15.90 3.79 6.78
CA ASP A 46 16.80 4.88 7.10
C ASP A 46 18.19 4.58 6.56
N VAL A 47 18.55 5.26 5.46
CA VAL A 47 19.82 5.06 4.76
C VAL A 47 21.03 5.51 5.58
N LEU A 48 20.85 6.53 6.42
CA LEU A 48 21.96 7.09 7.20
C LEU A 48 22.29 6.22 8.41
N ARG A 49 21.30 5.50 8.93
CA ARG A 49 21.43 4.61 10.09
C ARG A 49 21.47 3.12 9.72
N ASP A 50 21.51 2.82 8.42
CA ASP A 50 21.47 1.46 7.86
C ASP A 50 20.34 0.59 8.45
N LEU A 51 19.15 1.19 8.59
CA LEU A 51 18.01 0.51 9.21
C LEU A 51 17.11 -0.13 8.16
N TYR A 52 16.78 -1.39 8.39
CA TYR A 52 15.89 -2.17 7.54
C TYR A 52 14.58 -2.53 8.25
N ILE A 53 13.57 -2.80 7.44
CA ILE A 53 12.30 -3.37 7.86
C ILE A 53 11.90 -4.45 6.87
N VAL A 54 11.35 -5.56 7.34
CA VAL A 54 10.76 -6.58 6.47
C VAL A 54 9.31 -6.18 6.19
N LYS A 55 8.98 -5.89 4.93
CA LYS A 55 7.60 -5.72 4.48
C LYS A 55 7.03 -7.09 4.10
N LEU A 56 6.03 -7.55 4.85
CA LEU A 56 5.32 -8.78 4.57
C LEU A 56 3.97 -8.47 3.91
N ASN A 57 3.77 -8.93 2.68
CA ASN A 57 2.57 -8.78 1.87
C ASN A 57 1.88 -10.15 1.68
N PRO A 58 1.22 -10.72 2.70
CA PRO A 58 0.63 -12.07 2.62
C PRO A 58 -0.45 -12.19 1.54
N MET A 59 -1.01 -11.06 1.09
CA MET A 59 -2.03 -11.02 0.06
C MET A 59 -1.47 -10.77 -1.35
N ALA A 60 -0.14 -10.73 -1.53
CA ALA A 60 0.48 -10.35 -2.81
C ALA A 60 -0.08 -11.13 -4.01
N ALA A 61 -0.29 -12.44 -3.84
CA ALA A 61 -0.80 -13.33 -4.89
C ALA A 61 -2.33 -13.45 -4.94
N ARG A 62 -3.07 -12.87 -3.98
CA ARG A 62 -4.53 -13.00 -3.92
C ARG A 62 -5.21 -12.09 -4.95
N THR A 63 -6.23 -12.60 -5.61
CA THR A 63 -7.09 -11.78 -6.48
C THR A 63 -8.10 -10.98 -5.67
N ARG A 64 -8.78 -10.03 -6.32
CA ARG A 64 -9.87 -9.29 -5.72
C ARG A 64 -11.01 -10.22 -5.30
N GLU A 65 -11.39 -11.15 -6.14
CA GLU A 65 -12.50 -12.10 -5.96
C GLU A 65 -12.23 -12.96 -4.73
N GLN A 66 -11.04 -13.59 -4.67
CA GLN A 66 -10.62 -14.37 -3.51
C GLN A 66 -10.66 -13.58 -2.20
N VAL A 67 -10.38 -12.28 -2.26
CA VAL A 67 -10.49 -11.41 -1.09
C VAL A 67 -11.94 -11.12 -0.76
N GLN A 68 -12.78 -10.75 -1.74
CA GLN A 68 -14.20 -10.46 -1.51
C GLN A 68 -14.94 -11.69 -0.98
N ASP A 69 -14.64 -12.89 -1.48
CA ASP A 69 -15.21 -14.14 -0.99
C ASP A 69 -14.88 -14.40 0.48
N SER A 70 -13.71 -13.94 0.94
CA SER A 70 -13.26 -14.10 2.33
C SER A 70 -13.85 -13.07 3.31
N ILE A 71 -14.50 -12.00 2.82
CA ILE A 71 -15.11 -10.98 3.67
C ILE A 71 -16.63 -11.09 3.59
N LYS A 72 -17.31 -11.00 4.74
CA LYS A 72 -18.76 -10.76 4.73
C LYS A 72 -19.03 -9.46 3.95
N LYS A 73 -19.97 -9.51 2.99
CA LYS A 73 -20.28 -8.40 2.05
C LYS A 73 -20.26 -7.05 2.76
N HIS A 74 -19.34 -6.16 2.36
CA HIS A 74 -19.22 -4.81 2.92
C HIS A 74 -20.06 -3.81 2.09
N ALA A 75 -20.82 -2.95 2.76
CA ALA A 75 -21.80 -2.05 2.12
C ALA A 75 -21.20 -1.14 1.04
N LEU A 76 -20.00 -0.56 1.28
CA LEU A 76 -19.35 0.33 0.32
C LEU A 76 -18.91 -0.35 -0.99
N THR A 77 -18.65 -1.66 -0.97
CA THR A 77 -18.31 -2.40 -2.20
C THR A 77 -19.51 -2.47 -3.13
N ALA A 78 -20.73 -2.53 -2.59
CA ALA A 78 -21.98 -2.52 -3.36
C ALA A 78 -22.19 -1.19 -4.10
N PHE A 79 -21.66 -0.09 -3.58
CA PHE A 79 -21.70 1.23 -4.21
C PHE A 79 -20.55 1.50 -5.21
N GLY A 80 -19.80 0.45 -5.61
CA GLY A 80 -18.74 0.57 -6.61
C GLY A 80 -17.39 1.07 -6.10
N TYR A 81 -17.22 1.22 -4.78
CA TYR A 81 -15.93 1.60 -4.19
C TYR A 81 -15.00 0.40 -4.07
N ARG A 82 -14.06 0.28 -5.02
CA ARG A 82 -13.05 -0.79 -5.02
C ARG A 82 -11.84 -0.50 -4.15
N SER A 83 -11.56 0.77 -3.86
CA SER A 83 -10.55 1.23 -2.90
C SER A 83 -11.04 2.44 -2.11
N ILE A 84 -11.03 2.35 -0.77
CA ILE A 84 -11.47 3.43 0.13
C ILE A 84 -10.28 4.35 0.43
N GLY A 85 -10.45 5.67 0.27
CA GLY A 85 -9.39 6.67 0.47
C GLY A 85 -9.51 7.90 -0.44
N HIS A 86 -10.49 7.90 -1.34
CA HIS A 86 -10.96 9.05 -2.14
C HIS A 86 -12.49 8.92 -2.29
N THR A 87 -13.17 9.99 -2.67
CA THR A 87 -14.64 10.10 -2.74
C THR A 87 -15.28 9.65 -4.06
N ARG A 88 -14.55 9.04 -5.01
CA ARG A 88 -15.13 8.55 -6.28
C ARG A 88 -15.10 7.03 -6.41
N SER A 89 -16.09 6.48 -7.11
CA SER A 89 -16.12 5.08 -7.53
C SER A 89 -15.17 4.84 -8.71
N THR A 90 -14.87 3.56 -8.98
CA THR A 90 -14.06 3.13 -10.13
C THR A 90 -14.96 2.51 -11.19
N ALA A 91 -14.71 2.83 -12.47
CA ALA A 91 -15.43 2.26 -13.60
C ALA A 91 -14.97 0.82 -13.93
N ASN A 92 -15.72 0.14 -14.81
CA ASN A 92 -15.31 -1.16 -15.33
C ASN A 92 -14.08 -1.00 -16.25
N GLY A 93 -13.12 -1.92 -16.13
CA GLY A 93 -11.82 -1.85 -16.82
C GLY A 93 -10.77 -0.98 -16.14
N GLU A 94 -11.13 -0.11 -15.20
CA GLU A 94 -10.15 0.66 -14.42
C GLU A 94 -9.47 -0.20 -13.33
N SER A 95 -8.22 0.13 -13.02
CA SER A 95 -7.51 -0.49 -11.89
C SER A 95 -8.26 -0.29 -10.57
N GLU A 96 -8.13 -1.23 -9.63
CA GLU A 96 -8.81 -1.16 -8.33
C GLU A 96 -8.53 0.15 -7.56
N ARG A 97 -7.40 0.80 -7.86
CA ARG A 97 -6.94 2.03 -7.19
C ARG A 97 -7.05 3.29 -8.06
N ALA A 98 -7.69 3.24 -9.22
CA ALA A 98 -7.78 4.39 -10.15
C ALA A 98 -8.39 5.64 -9.48
N ALA A 99 -9.35 5.47 -8.57
CA ALA A 99 -9.97 6.58 -7.86
C ALA A 99 -9.06 7.28 -6.84
N ARG A 100 -7.95 6.67 -6.40
CA ARG A 100 -7.09 7.18 -5.31
C ARG A 100 -6.33 8.46 -5.66
N TRP A 101 -6.12 8.72 -6.95
CA TRP A 101 -5.22 9.78 -7.43
C TRP A 101 -5.93 10.69 -8.43
N THR A 102 -7.25 10.80 -8.36
CA THR A 102 -8.00 11.66 -9.28
C THR A 102 -7.55 13.11 -9.10
N GLY A 103 -6.97 13.71 -10.14
CA GLY A 103 -6.41 15.07 -10.08
C GLY A 103 -4.94 15.18 -9.62
N PHE A 104 -4.26 14.07 -9.33
CA PHE A 104 -2.84 14.05 -8.96
C PHE A 104 -2.12 12.90 -9.66
N ASP A 105 -0.91 13.14 -10.16
CA ASP A 105 -0.08 12.02 -10.59
C ASP A 105 0.46 11.27 -9.37
N LYS A 106 0.55 9.93 -9.46
CA LYS A 106 1.24 9.11 -8.45
C LYS A 106 2.74 9.43 -8.44
N SER A 107 3.26 10.07 -9.49
CA SER A 107 4.59 10.65 -9.46
C SER A 107 4.64 11.78 -8.41
N ILE A 108 5.31 11.51 -7.29
CA ILE A 108 5.99 12.58 -6.59
C ILE A 108 6.99 13.13 -7.61
N ARG A 109 6.64 14.21 -8.30
CA ARG A 109 7.62 15.01 -9.05
C ARG A 109 8.72 15.36 -8.04
N LYS A 110 9.86 14.66 -8.11
CA LYS A 110 11.12 15.19 -7.61
C LYS A 110 11.43 16.38 -8.53
N ARG A 111 10.96 17.57 -8.14
CA ARG A 111 11.56 18.81 -8.65
C ARG A 111 13.00 18.80 -8.13
N LEU A 112 13.94 18.80 -9.08
CA LEU A 112 15.38 18.94 -8.85
C LEU A 112 15.66 20.17 -7.99
#